data_AF-A0A1D1XRP8-F1
#
_entry.id   AF-A0A1D1XRP8-F1
#
_cell.length_a   1.000
_cell.length_b   1.000
_cell.length_c   1.000
_cell.angle_alpha   90.00
_cell.angle_beta   90.00
_cell.angle_gamma   90.00
#
_symmetry.space_group_name_H-M   'P 1'
#
loop_
_entity.id
_entity.type
_entity.pdbx_description
1 polymer ?
#
loop_
_entity_poly.entity_id
_entity_poly.type
_entity_poly.pdbx_seq_one_letter_code
_entity_poly.pdbx_strand_id
1 'polypeptide(L)'
;EISRYTFAGVGPLTRRRGRHIFAAFHKQNKEFYFEGVEGVAFDGDSSLFTTGKLTLDSISQLVEIENYGKYYVKIRENTAKPTISMDDLKGVLAGESDLF
;
A
#
# COMPACT_ATOMS: atom_id res chain seq x y z
N GLU A 1 -6.67 10.90 6.88
CA GLU A 1 -6.42 10.73 5.43
C GLU A 1 -5.80 9.38 5.14
N ILE A 2 -6.05 8.79 3.96
CA ILE A 2 -5.44 7.51 3.52
C ILE A 2 -4.49 7.77 2.34
N SER A 3 -3.20 7.51 2.56
CA SER A 3 -2.17 7.61 1.52
C SER A 3 -2.21 6.39 0.59
N ARG A 4 -1.83 6.60 -0.68
CA ARG A 4 -1.87 5.56 -1.72
C ARG A 4 -0.50 5.37 -2.35
N TYR A 5 -0.10 4.12 -2.47
CA TYR A 5 1.18 3.71 -3.04
C TYR A 5 0.97 2.65 -4.12
N THR A 6 1.85 2.66 -5.11
CA THR A 6 1.94 1.60 -6.11
C THR A 6 2.92 0.56 -5.64
N PHE A 7 2.46 -0.69 -5.53
CA PHE A 7 3.27 -1.87 -5.27
C PHE A 7 3.49 -2.62 -6.59
N ALA A 8 4.71 -3.00 -6.88
CA ALA A 8 5.03 -3.87 -8.00
C ALA A 8 5.93 -5.02 -7.53
N GLY A 9 5.42 -6.24 -7.64
CA GLY A 9 6.23 -7.47 -7.61
C GLY A 9 6.54 -7.89 -9.04
N VAL A 10 7.79 -8.22 -9.34
CA VAL A 10 8.17 -8.64 -10.71
C VAL A 10 7.58 -10.03 -11.02
N GLY A 11 6.56 -10.09 -11.88
CA GLY A 11 6.01 -11.32 -12.50
C GLY A 11 4.47 -11.39 -12.55
N PRO A 12 3.88 -12.29 -13.35
CA PRO A 12 2.44 -12.58 -13.30
C PRO A 12 2.13 -13.27 -11.97
N LEU A 13 1.64 -12.50 -11.01
CA LEU A 13 1.29 -12.98 -9.67
C LEU A 13 -0.22 -13.14 -9.57
N THR A 14 -0.68 -14.24 -8.98
CA THR A 14 -2.05 -14.27 -8.49
C THR A 14 -2.19 -13.28 -7.33
N ARG A 15 -3.38 -12.69 -7.13
CA ARG A 15 -3.61 -11.75 -6.02
C ARG A 15 -3.22 -12.34 -4.65
N ARG A 16 -3.42 -13.64 -4.46
CA ARG A 16 -3.01 -14.36 -3.24
C ARG A 16 -1.50 -14.33 -3.06
N ARG A 17 -0.73 -14.63 -4.11
CA ARG A 17 0.73 -14.60 -4.05
C ARG A 17 1.25 -13.18 -3.83
N GLY A 18 0.66 -12.19 -4.49
CA GLY A 18 0.96 -10.77 -4.24
C GLY A 18 0.81 -10.41 -2.76
N ARG A 19 -0.30 -10.80 -2.13
CA ARG A 19 -0.52 -10.57 -0.68
C ARG A 19 0.53 -11.25 0.21
N HIS A 20 0.96 -12.47 -0.11
CA HIS A 20 2.03 -13.12 0.65
C HIS A 20 3.37 -12.39 0.51
N ILE A 21 3.71 -11.91 -0.69
CA ILE A 21 4.93 -11.11 -0.92
C ILE A 21 4.89 -9.82 -0.12
N PHE A 22 3.76 -9.10 -0.18
CA PHE A 22 3.59 -7.89 0.60
C PHE A 22 3.67 -8.17 2.12
N ALA A 23 3.05 -9.24 2.61
CA ALA A 23 3.09 -9.58 4.03
C ALA A 23 4.52 -9.86 4.51
N ALA A 24 5.32 -10.57 3.72
CA ALA A 24 6.73 -10.81 4.01
C ALA A 24 7.54 -9.50 4.01
N PHE A 25 7.35 -8.65 2.98
CA PHE A 25 7.98 -7.33 2.90
C PHE A 25 7.63 -6.46 4.12
N HIS A 26 6.35 -6.36 4.46
CA HIS A 26 5.87 -5.56 5.58
C HIS A 26 6.45 -6.05 6.91
N LYS A 27 6.49 -7.37 7.13
CA LYS A 27 7.08 -7.96 8.34
C LYS A 27 8.57 -7.62 8.48
N GLN A 28 9.34 -7.67 7.38
CA GLN A 28 10.78 -7.40 7.40
C GLN A 28 11.11 -5.91 7.57
N ASN A 29 10.22 -5.02 7.15
CA ASN A 29 10.53 -3.59 7.06
C ASN A 29 9.59 -2.69 7.90
N LYS A 30 8.85 -3.28 8.85
CA LYS A 30 7.85 -2.56 9.65
C LYS A 30 8.46 -1.35 10.36
N GLU A 31 9.61 -1.54 10.99
CA GLU A 31 10.30 -0.50 11.77
C GLU A 31 10.97 0.57 10.90
N PHE A 32 11.27 0.27 9.63
CA PHE A 32 11.98 1.21 8.75
C PHE A 32 11.04 2.10 7.94
N TYR A 33 9.94 1.53 7.42
CA TYR A 33 9.08 2.24 6.48
C TYR A 33 7.65 2.48 6.99
N PHE A 34 7.22 1.70 7.99
CA PHE A 34 5.85 1.73 8.51
C PHE A 34 5.80 2.18 9.98
N GLU A 35 6.87 2.80 10.48
CA GLU A 35 6.87 3.40 11.81
C GLU A 35 5.79 4.48 11.90
N GLY A 36 4.98 4.43 12.97
CA GLY A 36 3.85 5.36 13.15
C GLY A 36 2.63 5.12 12.25
N VAL A 37 2.66 4.12 11.35
CA VAL A 37 1.51 3.76 10.52
C VAL A 37 0.69 2.66 11.19
N GLU A 38 -0.52 3.02 11.65
CA GLU A 38 -1.40 2.10 12.38
C GLU A 38 -2.14 1.10 11.48
N GLY A 39 -2.48 1.50 10.25
CA GLY A 39 -3.26 0.71 9.30
C GLY A 39 -2.57 0.62 7.94
N VAL A 40 -2.48 -0.60 7.42
CA VAL A 40 -1.85 -0.91 6.14
C VAL A 40 -2.69 -1.97 5.40
N ALA A 41 -3.08 -1.69 4.16
CA ALA A 41 -3.88 -2.60 3.34
C ALA A 41 -3.33 -2.70 1.91
N PHE A 42 -3.23 -3.92 1.38
CA PHE A 42 -2.79 -4.19 0.02
C PHE A 42 -3.82 -5.05 -0.72
N ASP A 43 -4.21 -4.63 -1.93
CA ASP A 43 -5.25 -5.31 -2.73
C ASP A 43 -4.81 -6.67 -3.31
N GLY A 44 -3.50 -6.94 -3.31
CA GLY A 44 -2.90 -8.15 -3.88
C GLY A 44 -2.39 -7.98 -5.30
N ASP A 45 -2.58 -6.81 -5.91
CA ASP A 45 -2.13 -6.49 -7.27
C ASP A 45 -1.13 -5.33 -7.23
N SER A 46 -1.61 -4.09 -7.12
CA SER A 46 -0.76 -2.90 -7.24
C SER A 46 -1.08 -1.77 -6.27
N SER A 47 -2.19 -1.81 -5.54
CA SER A 47 -2.58 -0.69 -4.67
C SER A 47 -2.31 -1.01 -3.20
N LEU A 48 -1.44 -0.20 -2.59
CA LEU A 48 -1.17 -0.18 -1.16
C LEU A 48 -1.77 1.10 -0.54
N PHE A 49 -2.44 0.94 0.59
CA PHE A 49 -3.14 2.01 1.32
C PHE A 49 -2.66 2.05 2.76
N THR A 50 -2.47 3.24 3.32
CA THR A 50 -1.96 3.43 4.68
C THR A 50 -2.66 4.57 5.40
N THR A 51 -2.83 4.45 6.73
CA THR A 51 -3.41 5.51 7.59
C THR A 51 -2.36 6.55 8.00
N GLY A 52 -1.65 7.09 7.01
CA GLY A 52 -0.51 7.99 7.20
C GLY A 52 0.48 7.87 6.06
N LYS A 53 1.45 8.80 5.99
CA LYS A 53 2.53 8.73 5.02
C LYS A 53 3.60 7.76 5.51
N LEU A 54 4.05 6.89 4.61
CA LEU A 54 5.23 6.08 4.81
C LEU A 54 6.48 6.96 4.73
N THR A 55 7.51 6.60 5.51
CA THR A 55 8.82 7.26 5.51
C THR A 55 9.65 6.78 4.31
N LEU A 56 9.18 7.06 3.09
CA LEU A 56 9.84 6.65 1.84
C LEU A 56 9.50 7.58 0.67
N ASP A 57 10.50 7.82 -0.20
CA ASP A 57 10.27 8.38 -1.54
C ASP A 57 10.00 7.26 -2.55
N SER A 58 10.86 6.23 -2.53
CA SER A 58 10.66 4.98 -3.25
C SER A 58 11.48 3.85 -2.64
N ILE A 59 10.97 2.63 -2.73
CA ILE A 59 11.65 1.42 -2.28
C ILE A 59 11.86 0.49 -3.46
N SER A 60 13.02 -0.15 -3.51
CA SER A 60 13.31 -1.28 -4.38
C SER A 60 14.14 -2.30 -3.59
N GLN A 61 13.53 -3.42 -3.19
CA GLN A 61 14.14 -4.37 -2.28
C GLN A 61 13.86 -5.82 -2.70
N LEU A 62 14.84 -6.70 -2.49
CA LEU A 62 14.66 -8.13 -2.65
C LEU A 62 14.03 -8.72 -1.38
N VAL A 63 12.94 -9.46 -1.54
CA VAL A 63 12.24 -10.16 -0.46
C VAL A 63 12.26 -11.65 -0.76
N GLU A 64 12.77 -12.43 0.19
CA GLU A 64 12.73 -13.88 0.13
C GLU A 64 11.55 -14.43 0.92
N ILE A 65 10.83 -15.37 0.30
CA ILE A 65 9.63 -15.97 0.86
C ILE A 65 9.76 -17.48 0.75
N GLU A 66 9.67 -18.13 1.90
CA GLU A 66 9.62 -19.57 2.00
C GLU A 66 8.52 -20.13 1.09
N ASN A 67 8.84 -21.17 0.30
CA ASN A 67 7.95 -21.81 -0.67
C ASN A 67 7.56 -20.98 -1.92
N TYR A 68 7.97 -19.72 -2.02
CA TYR A 68 7.66 -18.88 -3.20
C TYR A 68 8.91 -18.34 -3.90
N GLY A 69 10.07 -18.31 -3.24
CA GLY A 69 11.33 -17.83 -3.82
C GLY A 69 11.58 -16.33 -3.55
N LYS A 70 12.44 -15.73 -4.37
CA LYS A 70 12.90 -14.34 -4.21
C LYS A 70 12.16 -13.42 -5.17
N TYR A 71 11.66 -12.30 -4.66
CA TYR A 71 10.91 -11.30 -5.43
C TYR A 71 11.49 -9.92 -5.20
N TYR A 72 11.67 -9.17 -6.28
CA TYR A 72 11.90 -7.73 -6.17
C TYR A 72 10.57 -7.02 -5.94
N VAL A 73 10.50 -6.30 -4.83
CA VAL A 73 9.40 -5.45 -4.43
C VAL A 73 9.77 -4.00 -4.68
N LYS A 74 8.86 -3.29 -5.34
CA LYS A 74 8.98 -1.86 -5.58
C LYS A 74 7.76 -1.13 -5.06
N ILE A 75 7.97 -0.14 -4.20
CA ILE A 75 6.90 0.70 -3.65
C ILE A 75 7.21 2.16 -3.97
N ARG A 76 6.20 2.90 -4.46
CA ARG A 76 6.30 4.33 -4.76
C ARG A 76 5.01 5.03 -4.37
N GLU A 77 5.10 6.27 -3.90
CA GLU A 77 3.92 7.10 -3.71
C GLU A 77 3.19 7.28 -5.05
N ASN A 78 1.86 7.16 -5.04
CA ASN A 78 1.05 7.33 -6.23
C ASN A 78 0.62 8.80 -6.35
N THR A 79 1.53 9.66 -6.79
CA THR A 79 1.27 11.11 -6.91
C THR A 79 0.18 11.47 -7.92
N ALA A 80 -0.17 10.56 -8.84
CA ALA A 80 -1.25 10.73 -9.80
C ALA A 80 -2.64 10.50 -9.19
N LYS A 81 -2.74 9.93 -7.98
CA LYS A 81 -4.02 9.72 -7.29
C LYS A 81 -4.02 10.49 -5.97
N PRO A 82 -5.03 11.33 -5.70
CA PRO A 82 -5.09 12.06 -4.45
C PRO A 82 -5.21 11.12 -3.25
N THR A 83 -4.69 11.59 -2.12
CA THR A 83 -4.98 11.05 -0.79
C THR A 83 -6.49 10.96 -0.60
N ILE A 84 -6.98 9.86 -0.01
CA ILE A 84 -8.42 9.74 0.24
C ILE A 84 -8.74 10.45 1.56
N SER A 85 -9.61 11.47 1.50
CA SER A 85 -10.21 12.10 2.68
C SER A 85 -11.38 11.23 3.16
N MET A 86 -11.29 10.78 4.42
CA MET A 86 -12.39 10.05 5.05
C MET A 86 -13.52 10.99 5.50
N ASP A 87 -13.22 12.27 5.70
CA ASP A 87 -14.23 13.26 6.08
C ASP A 87 -15.07 13.66 4.86
N ASP A 88 -14.48 13.72 3.67
CA ASP A 88 -15.23 13.89 2.41
C ASP A 88 -16.19 12.71 2.20
N LEU A 89 -15.73 11.48 2.45
CA LEU A 89 -16.59 10.30 2.38
C LEU A 89 -17.73 10.36 3.41
N LYS A 90 -17.47 10.83 4.63
CA LYS A 90 -18.54 11.02 5.64
C LYS A 90 -19.55 12.08 5.21
N GLY A 91 -19.09 13.21 4.68
CA GLY A 91 -19.98 14.27 4.18
C GLY A 91 -20.90 13.75 3.08
N VAL A 92 -20.37 13.00 2.11
CA VAL A 92 -21.17 12.32 1.09
C VAL A 92 -22.20 11.37 1.70
N LEU A 93 -21.79 10.53 2.66
CA LEU A 93 -22.70 9.57 3.32
C LEU A 93 -23.77 10.24 4.20
N ALA A 94 -23.47 11.43 4.76
CA ALA A 94 -24.40 12.24 5.53
C ALA A 94 -25.39 13.02 4.64
N GLY A 95 -25.22 12.98 3.32
CA GLY A 95 -26.01 13.79 2.37
C GLY A 95 -25.63 15.26 2.37
N GLU A 96 -24.46 15.61 2.94
CA GLU A 96 -23.90 16.97 2.99
C GLU A 96 -23.11 17.32 1.72
N SER A 97 -23.05 16.41 0.75
CA SER A 97 -22.49 16.73 -0.56
C SER A 97 -23.43 17.67 -1.31
N ASP A 98 -23.07 18.93 -1.41
CA ASP A 98 -23.51 19.77 -2.52
C ASP A 98 -23.09 19.05 -3.81
N LEU A 99 -24.07 18.39 -4.43
CA LEU A 99 -23.90 17.59 -5.63
C LEU A 99 -23.65 18.53 -6.82
N PHE A 100 -22.40 18.52 -7.30
CA PHE A 100 -21.87 19.09 -8.56
C PHE A 100 -21.58 20.60 -8.60
#